data_AF-A0AAJ5YYC6-F1
#
_entry.id   AF-A0AAJ5YYC6-F1
#
_cell.length_a   1.000
_cell.length_b   1.000
_cell.length_c   1.000
_cell.angle_alpha   90.00
_cell.angle_beta   90.00
_cell.angle_gamma   90.00
#
_symmetry.space_group_name_H-M   'P 1'
#
loop_
_entity.id
_entity.type
_entity.pdbx_description
1 polymer ?
#
loop_
_entity_poly.entity_id
_entity_poly.type
_entity_poly.pdbx_seq_one_letter_code
_entity_poly.pdbx_strand_id
1 'polypeptide(L)'
;MPQSENETSRLVLDIMQRLEACSGEDGVNLFQFALNPESFGDSVENLFYISFLIRDGTAAIVENDEGDPMLLLSEVPTEEDRQAGLTRRQIVFELDMATWRDLIEVYDIQSAMIPTRSQLTASIPQSG
;
A
#
# COMPACT_ATOMS: atom_id res chain seq x y z
N MET A 1 -18.41 19.51 1.81
CA MET A 1 -17.87 18.28 1.21
C MET A 1 -17.15 17.44 2.28
N PRO A 2 -17.85 16.68 3.13
CA PRO A 2 -17.23 15.88 4.20
C PRO A 2 -17.20 14.35 3.95
N GLN A 3 -17.75 13.88 2.82
CA GLN A 3 -17.94 12.44 2.58
C GLN A 3 -16.68 11.73 2.08
N SER A 4 -15.84 12.42 1.29
CA SER A 4 -14.62 11.86 0.68
C SER A 4 -13.46 11.67 1.66
N GLU A 5 -13.31 12.57 2.65
CA GLU A 5 -12.29 12.43 3.70
C GLU A 5 -12.53 11.20 4.57
N ASN A 6 -13.79 10.91 4.89
CA ASN A 6 -14.16 9.73 5.67
C ASN A 6 -13.96 8.42 4.90
N GLU A 7 -14.05 8.43 3.57
CA GLU A 7 -13.81 7.24 2.75
C GLU A 7 -12.31 6.93 2.62
N THR A 8 -11.51 7.95 2.35
CA THR A 8 -10.04 7.80 2.23
C THR A 8 -9.42 7.28 3.51
N SER A 9 -9.78 7.86 4.67
CA SER A 9 -9.26 7.40 5.97
C SER A 9 -9.61 5.95 6.29
N ARG A 10 -10.79 5.48 5.86
CA ARG A 10 -11.20 4.09 6.04
C ARG A 10 -10.42 3.13 5.14
N LEU A 11 -10.17 3.52 3.89
CA LEU A 11 -9.39 2.71 2.95
C LEU A 11 -7.93 2.58 3.40
N VAL A 12 -7.35 3.67 3.90
CA VAL A 12 -6.00 3.63 4.50
C VAL A 12 -5.97 2.69 5.71
N LEU A 13 -7.00 2.71 6.56
CA LEU A 13 -7.10 1.82 7.71
C LEU A 13 -7.27 0.34 7.30
N ASP A 14 -8.09 0.03 6.30
CA ASP A 14 -8.25 -1.34 5.79
C ASP A 14 -6.94 -1.87 5.19
N ILE A 15 -6.24 -1.05 4.41
CA ILE A 15 -4.94 -1.41 3.84
C ILE A 15 -3.91 -1.65 4.96
N MET A 16 -3.90 -0.83 6.01
CA MET A 16 -3.02 -1.02 7.17
C MET A 16 -3.31 -2.36 7.86
N GLN A 17 -4.58 -2.67 8.13
CA GLN A 17 -4.98 -3.94 8.76
C GLN A 17 -4.61 -5.16 7.90
N ARG A 18 -4.74 -5.04 6.57
CA ARG A 18 -4.30 -6.09 5.65
C ARG A 18 -2.81 -6.27 5.67
N LEU A 19 -2.06 -5.16 5.66
CA LEU A 19 -0.61 -5.18 5.77
C LEU A 19 -0.19 -5.84 7.10
N GLU A 20 -0.83 -5.51 8.23
CA GLU A 20 -0.61 -6.19 9.52
C GLU A 20 -0.92 -7.68 9.48
N ALA A 21 -1.96 -8.10 8.76
CA ALA A 21 -2.32 -9.51 8.67
C ALA A 21 -1.39 -10.33 7.76
N CYS A 22 -0.75 -9.70 6.77
CA CYS A 22 0.07 -10.40 5.78
C CYS A 22 1.58 -10.14 5.88
N SER A 23 2.02 -9.06 6.53
CA SER A 23 3.43 -8.77 6.73
C SER A 23 3.99 -9.61 7.87
N GLY A 24 4.97 -10.46 7.54
CA GLY A 24 5.83 -11.11 8.53
C GLY A 24 6.98 -10.19 8.94
N GLU A 25 8.02 -10.75 9.57
CA GLU A 25 9.24 -10.01 9.94
C GLU A 25 9.94 -9.41 8.70
N ASP A 26 9.82 -10.06 7.54
CA ASP A 26 10.46 -9.65 6.28
C ASP A 26 9.58 -8.69 5.42
N GLY A 27 8.37 -8.38 5.89
CA GLY A 27 7.39 -7.58 5.13
C GLY A 27 6.67 -8.36 4.03
N VAL A 28 6.12 -7.63 3.06
CA VAL A 28 5.46 -8.16 1.86
C VAL A 28 5.95 -7.41 0.63
N ASN A 29 6.10 -8.09 -0.51
CA ASN A 29 6.47 -7.41 -1.75
C ASN A 29 5.42 -6.34 -2.11
N LEU A 30 5.89 -5.12 -2.40
CA LEU A 30 5.03 -3.97 -2.67
C LEU A 30 4.08 -4.21 -3.84
N PHE A 31 4.56 -4.81 -4.92
CA PHE A 31 3.77 -5.02 -6.13
C PHE A 31 2.73 -6.13 -5.92
N GLN A 32 3.13 -7.23 -5.29
CA GLN A 32 2.19 -8.31 -4.95
C GLN A 32 1.08 -7.82 -4.02
N PHE A 33 1.40 -6.89 -3.11
CA PHE A 33 0.41 -6.30 -2.22
C PHE A 33 -0.50 -5.27 -2.90
N ALA A 34 0.07 -4.38 -3.72
CA ALA A 34 -0.64 -3.21 -4.24
C ALA A 34 -1.37 -3.47 -5.57
N LEU A 35 -0.82 -4.31 -6.46
CA LEU A 35 -1.36 -4.45 -7.80
C LEU A 35 -2.57 -5.40 -7.83
N ASN A 36 -3.61 -4.98 -8.54
CA ASN A 36 -4.76 -5.79 -8.88
C ASN A 36 -4.62 -6.23 -10.35
N PRO A 37 -4.53 -7.55 -10.66
CA PRO A 37 -4.35 -8.05 -12.02
C PRO A 37 -5.55 -7.81 -12.95
N GLU A 38 -6.72 -7.50 -12.38
CA GLU A 38 -7.95 -7.26 -13.13
C GLU A 38 -8.25 -5.76 -13.32
N SER A 39 -7.56 -4.89 -12.59
CA SER A 39 -7.83 -3.44 -12.59
C SER A 39 -6.56 -2.61 -12.36
N PHE A 40 -6.09 -1.95 -13.43
CA PHE A 40 -5.05 -0.93 -13.33
C PHE A 40 -5.47 0.25 -12.44
N GLY A 41 -6.74 0.68 -12.53
CA GLY A 41 -7.26 1.79 -11.72
C GLY A 41 -7.17 1.49 -10.22
N ASP A 42 -7.57 0.28 -9.81
CA ASP A 42 -7.45 -0.16 -8.42
C ASP A 42 -5.98 -0.22 -8.00
N SER A 43 -5.08 -0.67 -8.89
CA SER A 43 -3.64 -0.72 -8.61
C SER A 43 -3.06 0.68 -8.32
N VAL A 44 -3.48 1.68 -9.09
CA VAL A 44 -3.09 3.09 -8.87
C VAL A 44 -3.68 3.63 -7.56
N GLU A 45 -4.96 3.35 -7.27
CA GLU A 45 -5.58 3.75 -6.01
C GLU A 45 -4.90 3.09 -4.79
N ASN A 46 -4.59 1.80 -4.87
CA ASN A 46 -3.88 1.06 -3.81
C ASN A 46 -2.52 1.67 -3.51
N LEU A 47 -1.72 1.94 -4.55
CA LEU A 47 -0.42 2.61 -4.40
C LEU A 47 -0.57 4.02 -3.81
N PHE A 48 -1.61 4.75 -4.21
CA PHE A 48 -1.92 6.05 -3.64
C PHE A 48 -2.25 5.96 -2.15
N TYR A 49 -3.04 4.98 -1.70
CA TYR A 49 -3.34 4.79 -0.28
C TYR A 49 -2.13 4.32 0.53
N ILE A 50 -1.33 3.39 -0.01
CA ILE A 50 -0.06 2.97 0.62
C ILE A 50 0.88 4.17 0.82
N SER A 51 0.86 5.14 -0.11
CA SER A 51 1.67 6.35 0.04
C SER A 51 1.34 7.16 1.30
N PHE A 52 0.09 7.12 1.80
CA PHE A 52 -0.27 7.74 3.08
C PHE A 52 0.39 7.02 4.26
N LEU A 53 0.40 5.68 4.26
CA LEU A 53 1.07 4.90 5.30
C LEU A 53 2.57 5.21 5.36
N ILE A 54 3.21 5.35 4.20
CA ILE A 54 4.63 5.70 4.11
C ILE A 54 4.88 7.14 4.55
N ARG A 55 4.07 8.08 4.09
CA ARG A 55 4.17 9.51 4.46
C ARG A 55 4.02 9.70 5.96
N ASP A 56 3.09 8.97 6.58
CA ASP A 56 2.77 9.06 8.01
C ASP A 56 3.75 8.24 8.88
N GLY A 57 4.61 7.43 8.25
CA GLY A 57 5.65 6.64 8.92
C GLY A 57 5.14 5.32 9.52
N THR A 58 3.92 4.90 9.16
CA THR A 58 3.31 3.62 9.56
C THR A 58 3.85 2.45 8.75
N ALA A 59 4.34 2.72 7.53
CA ALA A 59 4.99 1.73 6.69
C ALA A 59 6.28 2.27 6.07
N ALA A 60 7.18 1.38 5.70
CA ALA A 60 8.42 1.71 5.01
C ALA A 60 8.64 0.76 3.83
N ILE A 61 9.28 1.27 2.78
CA ILE A 61 9.78 0.45 1.68
C ILE A 61 11.27 0.21 1.91
N VAL A 62 11.66 -1.05 2.00
CA VAL A 62 13.07 -1.48 2.00
C VAL A 62 13.32 -2.37 0.79
N GLU A 63 14.59 -2.55 0.45
CA GLU A 63 15.00 -3.45 -0.61
C GLU A 63 15.50 -4.75 0.03
N ASN A 64 15.06 -5.91 -0.45
CA ASN A 64 15.61 -7.20 -0.02
C ASN A 64 16.93 -7.53 -0.75
N ASP A 65 17.52 -8.68 -0.43
CA ASP A 65 18.78 -9.14 -1.04
C ASP A 65 18.69 -9.38 -2.56
N GLU A 66 17.47 -9.52 -3.10
CA GLU A 66 17.19 -9.75 -4.52
C GLU A 66 16.89 -8.43 -5.28
N GLY A 67 16.82 -7.30 -4.57
CA GLY A 67 16.51 -6.00 -5.16
C GLY A 67 15.02 -5.66 -5.18
N ASP A 68 14.16 -6.49 -4.56
CA ASP A 68 12.72 -6.29 -4.56
C ASP A 68 12.27 -5.25 -3.51
N PRO A 69 11.27 -4.41 -3.84
CA PRO A 69 10.70 -3.48 -2.88
C PRO A 69 9.77 -4.22 -1.91
N MET A 70 10.17 -4.28 -0.66
CA MET A 70 9.41 -4.85 0.45
C MET A 70 8.73 -3.74 1.26
N LEU A 71 7.42 -3.88 1.46
CA LEU A 71 6.61 -3.03 2.32
C LEU A 71 6.58 -3.65 3.72
N LEU A 72 7.11 -2.92 4.71
CA LEU A 72 7.11 -3.31 6.11
C LEU A 72 6.26 -2.35 6.93
N LEU A 73 5.68 -2.86 8.01
CA LEU A 73 5.21 -2.01 9.08
C LEU A 73 6.40 -1.32 9.74
N SER A 74 6.25 -0.04 9.98
CA SER A 74 7.21 0.77 10.70
C SER A 74 6.58 1.25 11.99
N GLU A 75 7.35 1.23 13.07
CA GLU A 75 7.01 2.05 14.23
C GLU A 75 7.09 3.53 13.80
N VAL A 76 6.08 4.31 14.17
CA VAL A 76 6.05 5.74 13.85
C VAL A 76 7.28 6.38 14.49
N PRO A 77 8.15 7.05 13.73
CA PRO A 77 9.40 7.58 14.27
C PRO A 77 9.16 8.49 15.46
N THR A 78 9.90 8.27 16.55
CA THR A 78 9.86 9.13 17.73
C THR A 78 10.44 10.52 17.40
N GLU A 79 10.19 11.49 18.28
CA GLU A 79 10.77 12.83 18.11
C GLU A 79 12.31 12.78 18.18
N GLU A 80 12.87 11.86 18.97
CA GLU A 80 14.31 11.58 19.01
C GLU A 80 14.82 11.01 17.67
N ASP A 81 14.12 10.07 17.03
CA ASP A 81 14.52 9.50 15.73
C ASP A 81 14.55 10.56 14.62
N ARG A 82 13.59 11.49 14.67
CA ARG A 82 13.55 12.64 13.75
C ARG A 82 14.73 13.58 13.95
N GLN A 83 15.11 13.84 15.21
CA GLN A 83 16.26 14.66 15.55
C GLN A 83 17.60 13.97 15.23
N ALA A 84 17.63 12.63 15.28
CA ALA A 84 18.78 11.81 14.91
C ALA A 84 19.02 11.73 13.38
N GLY A 85 18.16 12.37 12.57
CA GLY A 85 18.37 12.50 11.13
C GLY A 85 17.75 11.38 10.30
N LEU A 86 16.68 10.74 10.79
CA LEU A 86 15.90 9.80 9.97
C LEU A 86 15.51 10.47 8.65
N THR A 87 16.16 10.02 7.57
CA THR A 87 16.08 10.70 6.28
C THR A 87 14.83 10.21 5.58
N ARG A 88 13.84 11.09 5.37
CA ARG A 88 12.68 10.78 4.53
C ARG A 88 13.16 10.44 3.11
N ARG A 89 13.13 9.16 2.74
CA ARG A 89 13.45 8.72 1.38
C ARG A 89 12.20 8.91 0.52
N GLN A 90 12.22 9.91 -0.35
CA GLN A 90 11.17 10.09 -1.35
C GLN A 90 11.43 9.13 -2.51
N ILE A 91 10.44 8.29 -2.82
CA ILE A 91 10.47 7.37 -3.97
C ILE A 91 9.51 7.94 -5.02
N VAL A 92 10.00 8.10 -6.25
CA VAL A 92 9.18 8.45 -7.42
C VAL A 92 9.09 7.21 -8.29
N PHE A 93 7.87 6.77 -8.55
CA PHE A 93 7.57 5.58 -9.33
C PHE A 93 6.63 5.94 -10.47
N GLU A 94 6.97 5.51 -11.68
CA GLU A 94 6.11 5.64 -12.87
C GLU A 94 5.44 4.29 -13.12
N LEU A 95 4.11 4.32 -13.27
CA LEU A 95 3.32 3.15 -13.59
C LEU A 95 2.38 3.46 -14.74
N ASP A 96 2.66 2.89 -15.90
CA ASP A 96 1.74 2.87 -17.03
C ASP A 96 1.12 1.48 -17.20
N MET A 97 0.18 1.35 -18.14
CA MET A 97 -0.51 0.08 -18.39
C MET A 97 0.43 -1.05 -18.86
N ALA A 98 1.54 -0.71 -19.54
CA ALA A 98 2.50 -1.70 -20.02
C ALA A 98 3.32 -2.25 -18.84
N THR A 99 3.93 -1.34 -18.08
CA THR A 99 4.67 -1.63 -16.86
C THR A 99 3.82 -2.40 -15.86
N TRP A 100 2.56 -2.01 -15.68
CA TRP A 100 1.63 -2.75 -14.82
C TRP A 100 1.46 -4.20 -15.26
N ARG A 101 1.22 -4.47 -16.56
CA ARG A 101 1.11 -5.86 -17.06
C ARG A 101 2.40 -6.64 -16.86
N ASP A 102 3.54 -6.02 -17.17
CA ASP A 102 4.85 -6.66 -17.00
C ASP A 102 5.09 -7.02 -15.51
N LEU A 103 4.72 -6.14 -14.58
CA LEU A 103 4.80 -6.42 -13.15
C LEU A 103 3.85 -7.53 -12.69
N ILE A 104 2.62 -7.59 -13.21
CA ILE A 104 1.70 -8.71 -12.94
C ILE A 104 2.33 -10.04 -13.38
N GLU A 105 2.97 -10.07 -14.55
CA GLU A 105 3.63 -11.28 -15.07
C GLU A 105 4.89 -11.64 -14.29
N VAL A 106 5.78 -10.68 -14.02
CA VAL A 106 7.06 -10.88 -13.31
C VAL A 106 6.84 -11.39 -11.88
N TYR A 107 5.84 -10.84 -11.18
CA TYR A 107 5.54 -11.20 -9.79
C TYR A 107 4.46 -12.27 -9.64
N ASP A 108 4.01 -12.87 -10.75
CA ASP A 108 2.98 -13.91 -10.81
C ASP A 108 1.71 -13.56 -10.01
N ILE A 109 1.20 -12.34 -10.22
CA ILE A 109 0.10 -11.80 -9.41
C ILE A 109 -1.23 -12.34 -9.96
N GLN A 110 -1.71 -13.43 -9.34
CA GLN A 110 -2.93 -14.12 -9.76
C GLN A 110 -4.21 -13.58 -9.12
N SER A 111 -4.10 -12.86 -8.00
CA SER A 111 -5.24 -12.26 -7.30
C SER A 111 -4.83 -11.02 -6.51
N ALA A 112 -5.78 -10.12 -6.31
CA ALA A 112 -5.55 -8.89 -5.54
C ALA A 112 -5.59 -9.16 -4.03
N MET A 113 -4.59 -8.69 -3.30
CA MET A 113 -4.57 -8.73 -1.82
C MET A 113 -5.49 -7.69 -1.19
N ILE A 114 -5.67 -6.56 -1.88
CA ILE A 114 -6.60 -5.49 -1.53
C ILE A 114 -7.84 -5.63 -2.43
N PRO A 115 -9.05 -5.80 -1.88
CA PRO A 115 -10.28 -5.93 -2.66
C PRO A 115 -10.54 -4.69 -3.52
N THR A 116 -11.26 -4.87 -4.62
CA THR A 116 -11.73 -3.74 -5.44
C THR A 116 -12.64 -2.84 -4.61
N ARG A 117 -12.58 -1.52 -4.85
CA ARG A 117 -13.40 -0.51 -4.17
C ARG A 117 -14.89 -0.86 -4.15
N SER A 118 -15.44 -1.39 -5.25
CA SER A 118 -16.84 -1.84 -5.30
C SER A 118 -17.15 -2.91 -4.25
N GLN A 119 -16.23 -3.85 -4.00
CA GLN A 119 -16.38 -4.88 -2.98
C GLN A 119 -16.20 -4.32 -1.56
N LEU A 120 -15.26 -3.38 -1.38
CA LEU A 120 -15.09 -2.64 -0.12
C LEU A 120 -16.37 -1.88 0.25
N THR A 121 -16.98 -1.16 -0.70
CA THR A 121 -18.24 -0.43 -0.46
C THR A 121 -19.44 -1.34 -0.20
N ALA A 122 -19.49 -2.50 -0.85
CA ALA A 122 -20.58 -3.47 -0.71
C ALA A 122 -20.53 -4.27 0.60
N SER A 123 -19.34 -4.43 1.19
CA SER A 123 -19.14 -5.18 2.44
C SER A 123 -19.42 -4.34 3.71
N ILE A 124 -19.78 -3.07 3.54
CA ILE A 124 -20.06 -2.14 4.63
C ILE A 124 -21.56 -2.13 4.91
N PRO A 125 -22.04 -2.49 6.13
CA PRO A 125 -23.42 -2.21 6.51
C PRO A 125 -23.61 -0.70 6.50
N GLN A 126 -24.58 -0.21 5.72
CA GLN A 126 -25.05 1.16 5.80
C GLN A 126 -25.70 1.33 7.17
N SER A 127 -24.93 1.73 8.19
CA SER A 127 -25.50 2.17 9.46
C SER A 127 -26.27 3.46 9.20
N GLY A 128 -27.59 3.34 9.12
CA GLY A 128 -28.54 4.45 9.23
C GLY A 128 -28.71 4.92 10.67
#